data_AF-A0A515HG63-F1
#
_entry.id   AF-A0A515HG63-F1
#
_cell.length_a   1.000
_cell.length_b   1.000
_cell.length_c   1.000
_cell.angle_alpha   90.00
_cell.angle_beta   90.00
_cell.angle_gamma   90.00
#
_symmetry.space_group_name_H-M   'P 1'
#
loop_
_entity.id
_entity.type
_entity.pdbx_description
1 polymer ?
#
loop_
_entity_poly.entity_id
_entity_poly.type
_entity_poly.pdbx_seq_one_letter_code
_entity_poly.pdbx_strand_id
1 'polypeptide(L)'
;MIFSDSPAIEQNGILDPAKDRIRIRKRGGSTAAQLSLSRWRTSKQNRIYSAKLFDALRRIRRTDSPVKPRSQSIKVAAYRALAVTAGGRTRWSNAILAGRSIRRKNRRIRPAGGGERPTKLFSAARRSVKIPAVERKVKFLGRLVPGCRKLPLPSLLEEATDYIAALEMQVRVMASLAEKLSGFAGVPVASRPESDSASPIPS
;
A
#
# COMPACT_ATOMS: atom_id res chain seq x y z
N MET A 1 -44.25 14.80 -66.20
CA MET A 1 -43.38 15.78 -65.52
C MET A 1 -42.62 15.00 -64.46
N ILE A 2 -41.46 14.44 -64.82
CA ILE A 2 -40.10 15.02 -64.72
C ILE A 2 -39.53 14.85 -63.30
N PHE A 3 -38.34 14.24 -63.29
CA PHE A 3 -37.41 13.88 -62.23
C PHE A 3 -36.98 15.03 -61.31
N SER A 4 -36.50 14.66 -60.12
CA SER A 4 -35.28 15.13 -59.42
C SER A 4 -35.46 14.96 -57.91
N ASP A 5 -34.51 14.56 -57.06
CA ASP A 5 -33.26 13.80 -57.15
C ASP A 5 -32.91 13.56 -55.66
N SER A 6 -32.37 12.40 -55.33
CA SER A 6 -31.63 12.21 -54.07
C SER A 6 -30.16 12.60 -54.33
N PRO A 7 -29.34 13.03 -53.35
CA PRO A 7 -28.52 12.00 -52.68
C PRO A 7 -28.07 12.29 -51.22
N ALA A 8 -27.83 11.18 -50.52
CA ALA A 8 -26.81 10.86 -49.51
C ALA A 8 -26.01 11.98 -48.81
N ILE A 9 -25.80 11.84 -47.49
CA ILE A 9 -24.47 11.90 -46.84
C ILE A 9 -24.45 11.06 -45.55
N GLU A 10 -23.64 10.01 -45.65
CA GLU A 10 -22.72 9.42 -44.68
C GLU A 10 -23.18 8.82 -43.34
N GLN A 11 -23.08 7.49 -43.36
CA GLN A 11 -22.54 6.69 -42.26
C GLN A 11 -21.36 7.36 -41.56
N ASN A 12 -21.39 7.39 -40.23
CA ASN A 12 -20.16 7.34 -39.46
C ASN A 12 -20.34 6.44 -38.23
N GLY A 13 -19.95 5.18 -38.43
CA GLY A 13 -19.10 4.43 -37.51
C GLY A 13 -19.59 4.31 -36.07
N ILE A 14 -20.38 3.27 -35.84
CA ILE A 14 -20.47 2.59 -34.54
C ILE A 14 -19.04 2.39 -34.00
N LEU A 15 -18.73 3.16 -32.95
CA LEU A 15 -17.49 3.06 -32.18
C LEU A 15 -17.40 1.66 -31.58
N ASP A 16 -16.57 0.83 -32.20
CA ASP A 16 -16.27 -0.53 -31.76
C ASP A 16 -15.19 -0.47 -30.65
N PRO A 17 -15.53 -0.66 -29.36
CA PRO A 17 -14.65 -0.41 -28.22
C PRO A 17 -13.52 -1.43 -28.08
N ALA A 18 -13.46 -2.44 -28.95
CA ALA A 18 -12.47 -3.51 -28.91
C ALA A 18 -11.08 -3.07 -29.41
N LYS A 19 -11.00 -2.09 -30.33
CA LYS A 19 -9.72 -1.67 -30.94
C LYS A 19 -8.89 -0.72 -30.07
N ASP A 20 -9.50 0.03 -29.15
CA ASP A 20 -8.77 0.95 -28.26
C ASP A 20 -8.02 0.25 -27.14
N ARG A 21 -8.40 -0.98 -26.78
CA ARG A 21 -7.64 -1.79 -25.81
C ARG A 21 -6.26 -2.21 -26.34
N ILE A 22 -6.05 -2.20 -27.66
CA ILE A 22 -4.81 -2.66 -28.30
C ILE A 22 -3.78 -1.53 -28.46
N ARG A 23 -4.23 -0.26 -28.62
CA ARG A 23 -3.32 0.89 -28.81
C ARG A 23 -2.61 1.35 -27.53
N ILE A 24 -3.15 1.08 -26.34
CA ILE A 24 -2.54 1.47 -25.05
C ILE A 24 -1.25 0.69 -24.75
N ARG A 25 -0.98 -0.41 -25.46
CA ARG A 25 0.22 -1.24 -25.23
C ARG A 25 1.51 -0.70 -25.85
N LYS A 26 1.47 0.33 -26.71
CA LYS A 26 2.63 0.76 -27.52
C LYS A 26 3.24 2.13 -27.16
N ARG A 27 2.62 2.92 -26.27
CA ARG A 27 3.12 4.23 -25.79
C ARG A 27 2.83 4.39 -24.29
N GLY A 28 3.56 3.73 -23.39
CA GLY A 28 3.12 3.68 -21.98
C GLY A 28 4.19 3.66 -20.90
N GLY A 29 5.48 3.80 -21.23
CA GLY A 29 6.55 3.67 -20.24
C GLY A 29 6.61 4.79 -19.19
N SER A 30 6.28 6.03 -19.58
CA SER A 30 6.53 7.21 -18.73
C SER A 30 5.27 7.79 -18.07
N THR A 31 4.08 7.53 -18.61
CA THR A 31 2.82 8.09 -18.09
C THR A 31 2.26 7.28 -16.92
N ALA A 32 2.38 5.96 -16.95
CA ALA A 32 1.82 5.10 -15.90
C ALA A 32 2.46 5.36 -14.51
N ALA A 33 3.77 5.61 -14.45
CA ALA A 33 4.49 5.94 -13.21
C ALA A 33 4.13 7.35 -12.68
N GLN A 34 4.00 8.34 -13.57
CA GLN A 34 3.52 9.68 -13.20
C GLN A 34 2.09 9.63 -12.64
N LEU A 35 1.21 8.86 -13.28
CA LEU A 35 -0.16 8.66 -12.84
C LEU A 35 -0.25 7.94 -11.49
N SER A 36 0.62 6.94 -11.25
CA SER A 36 0.66 6.21 -9.98
C SER A 36 1.16 7.08 -8.82
N LEU A 37 2.14 7.95 -9.04
CA LEU A 37 2.59 8.93 -8.04
C LEU A 37 1.51 9.97 -7.74
N SER A 38 0.85 10.50 -8.77
CA SER A 38 -0.21 11.51 -8.63
C SER A 38 -1.41 10.99 -7.83
N ARG A 39 -1.78 9.70 -8.03
CA ARG A 39 -2.94 9.10 -7.36
C ARG A 39 -2.84 9.12 -5.83
N TRP A 40 -1.65 8.85 -5.28
CA TRP A 40 -1.43 8.78 -3.83
C TRP A 40 -1.26 10.16 -3.19
N ARG A 41 -0.98 11.20 -3.98
CA ARG A 41 -0.91 12.59 -3.49
C ARG A 41 -2.26 13.29 -3.49
N THR A 42 -3.27 12.71 -4.13
CA THR A 42 -4.60 13.30 -4.28
C THR A 42 -5.38 13.33 -2.95
N SER A 43 -6.06 14.45 -2.66
CA SER A 43 -6.89 14.63 -1.45
C SER A 43 -7.98 13.56 -1.31
N LYS A 44 -8.59 13.13 -2.43
CA LYS A 44 -9.56 12.01 -2.46
C LYS A 44 -8.99 10.72 -1.88
N GLN A 45 -7.77 10.35 -2.27
CA GLN A 45 -7.14 9.12 -1.80
C GLN A 45 -6.79 9.21 -0.31
N ASN A 46 -6.32 10.37 0.16
CA ASN A 46 -6.12 10.63 1.59
C ASN A 46 -7.39 10.39 2.39
N ARG A 47 -8.54 10.91 1.92
CA ARG A 47 -9.84 10.76 2.60
C ARG A 47 -10.31 9.30 2.62
N ILE A 48 -10.13 8.56 1.52
CA ILE A 48 -10.47 7.13 1.47
C ILE A 48 -9.59 6.35 2.44
N TYR A 49 -8.29 6.64 2.47
CA TYR A 49 -7.35 6.01 3.39
C TYR A 49 -7.66 6.32 4.85
N SER A 50 -7.89 7.59 5.19
CA SER A 50 -8.22 7.99 6.56
C SER A 50 -9.49 7.31 7.08
N ALA A 51 -10.53 7.20 6.24
CA ALA A 51 -11.77 6.52 6.59
C ALA A 51 -11.53 5.03 6.88
N LYS A 52 -10.83 4.32 5.97
CA LYS A 52 -10.51 2.89 6.15
C LYS A 52 -9.61 2.65 7.36
N LEU A 53 -8.66 3.53 7.62
CA LEU A 53 -7.78 3.45 8.78
C LEU A 53 -8.58 3.63 10.08
N PHE A 54 -9.44 4.64 10.16
CA PHE A 54 -10.26 4.89 11.33
C PHE A 54 -11.20 3.71 11.65
N ASP A 55 -11.85 3.15 10.63
CA ASP A 55 -12.67 1.95 10.78
C ASP A 55 -11.86 0.76 11.32
N ALA A 56 -10.64 0.56 10.82
CA ALA A 56 -9.78 -0.52 11.27
C ALA A 56 -9.29 -0.31 12.71
N LEU A 57 -8.95 0.92 13.10
CA LEU A 57 -8.58 1.26 14.48
C LEU A 57 -9.76 1.08 15.45
N ARG A 58 -10.97 1.47 15.04
CA ARG A 58 -12.19 1.25 15.83
C ARG A 58 -12.45 -0.24 16.07
N ARG A 59 -12.18 -1.10 15.09
CA ARG A 59 -12.26 -2.56 15.25
C ARG A 59 -11.23 -3.07 16.27
N ILE A 60 -9.96 -2.66 16.15
CA ILE A 60 -8.90 -3.05 17.10
C ILE A 60 -9.25 -2.65 18.53
N ARG A 61 -9.79 -1.44 18.73
CA ARG A 61 -10.20 -0.96 20.06
C ARG A 61 -11.32 -1.81 20.67
N ARG A 62 -12.20 -2.39 19.85
CA ARG A 62 -13.30 -3.26 20.30
C ARG A 62 -12.86 -4.70 20.52
N THR A 63 -11.88 -5.17 19.75
CA THR A 63 -11.39 -6.55 19.78
C THR A 63 -10.06 -6.64 20.51
N ASP A 64 -9.86 -5.84 21.57
CA ASP A 64 -8.57 -5.76 22.26
C ASP A 64 -8.21 -7.16 22.77
N SER A 65 -7.28 -7.80 22.08
CA SER A 65 -6.94 -9.20 22.26
C SER A 65 -5.53 -9.25 22.82
N PRO A 66 -5.29 -9.91 23.97
CA PRO A 66 -3.99 -9.94 24.63
C PRO A 66 -2.91 -10.67 23.80
N VAL A 67 -3.28 -11.34 22.70
CA VAL A 67 -2.40 -12.18 21.88
C VAL A 67 -1.36 -11.38 21.09
N LYS A 68 -1.61 -10.08 20.79
CA LYS A 68 -0.67 -9.25 20.02
C LYS A 68 -0.53 -7.86 20.64
N PRO A 69 0.69 -7.31 20.73
CA PRO A 69 0.86 -5.94 21.19
C PRO A 69 0.07 -4.98 20.31
N ARG A 70 -0.66 -4.06 20.94
CA ARG A 70 -1.55 -3.10 20.27
C ARG A 70 -0.86 -2.35 19.13
N SER A 71 0.40 -1.99 19.30
CA SER A 71 1.24 -1.34 18.29
C SER A 71 1.40 -2.17 17.01
N GLN A 72 1.52 -3.50 17.13
CA GLN A 72 1.62 -4.41 15.98
C GLN A 72 0.28 -4.54 15.26
N SER A 73 -0.83 -4.56 16.00
CA SER A 73 -2.18 -4.58 15.42
C SER A 73 -2.45 -3.29 14.64
N ILE A 74 -2.08 -2.12 15.18
CA ILE A 74 -2.17 -0.82 14.50
C ILE A 74 -1.35 -0.82 13.22
N LYS A 75 -0.08 -1.25 13.27
CA LYS A 75 0.78 -1.35 12.07
C LYS A 75 0.14 -2.21 10.99
N VAL A 76 -0.35 -3.40 11.36
CA VAL A 76 -1.00 -4.31 10.41
C VAL A 76 -2.28 -3.72 9.84
N ALA A 77 -3.10 -3.06 10.66
CA ALA A 77 -4.30 -2.36 10.20
C ALA A 77 -3.98 -1.24 9.22
N ALA A 78 -2.95 -0.44 9.50
CA ALA A 78 -2.52 0.63 8.61
C ALA A 78 -2.08 0.10 7.24
N TYR A 79 -1.27 -0.96 7.20
CA TYR A 79 -0.88 -1.60 5.94
C TYR A 79 -2.04 -2.26 5.21
N ARG A 80 -2.99 -2.88 5.92
CA ARG A 80 -4.20 -3.46 5.31
C ARG A 80 -5.10 -2.36 4.73
N ALA A 81 -5.32 -1.27 5.46
CA ALA A 81 -6.08 -0.12 4.98
C ALA A 81 -5.43 0.47 3.72
N LEU A 82 -4.09 0.63 3.72
CA LEU A 82 -3.32 1.08 2.57
C LEU A 82 -3.59 0.19 1.34
N ALA A 83 -3.47 -1.13 1.51
CA ALA A 83 -3.67 -2.08 0.44
C ALA A 83 -5.12 -2.11 -0.08
N VAL A 84 -6.11 -1.96 0.81
CA VAL A 84 -7.53 -1.83 0.42
C VAL A 84 -7.76 -0.55 -0.38
N THR A 85 -7.12 0.56 0.02
CA THR A 85 -7.26 1.84 -0.71
C THR A 85 -6.61 1.81 -2.09
N ALA A 86 -5.56 1.01 -2.28
CA ALA A 86 -4.98 0.74 -3.59
C ALA A 86 -5.93 -0.05 -4.52
N GLY A 87 -6.95 -0.70 -3.94
CA GLY A 87 -7.98 -1.46 -4.64
C GLY A 87 -7.49 -2.77 -5.27
N GLY A 88 -6.41 -3.36 -4.76
CA GLY A 88 -5.85 -4.61 -5.31
C GLY A 88 -5.34 -4.51 -6.75
N ARG A 89 -5.14 -3.30 -7.26
CA ARG A 89 -4.65 -3.09 -8.64
C ARG A 89 -3.15 -3.32 -8.79
N THR A 90 -2.40 -3.19 -7.69
CA THR A 90 -0.93 -3.34 -7.69
C THR A 90 -0.52 -4.67 -7.07
N ARG A 91 0.63 -5.19 -7.48
CA ARG A 91 1.12 -6.48 -6.96
C ARG A 91 1.46 -6.37 -5.48
N TRP A 92 2.00 -5.24 -5.04
CA TRP A 92 2.29 -5.03 -3.61
C TRP A 92 1.01 -5.00 -2.77
N SER A 93 -0.09 -4.38 -3.24
CA SER A 93 -1.36 -4.35 -2.51
C SER A 93 -1.99 -5.74 -2.40
N ASN A 94 -2.01 -6.50 -3.50
CA ASN A 94 -2.43 -7.90 -3.49
C ASN A 94 -1.55 -8.76 -2.57
N ALA A 95 -0.24 -8.53 -2.53
CA ALA A 95 0.67 -9.26 -1.65
C ALA A 95 0.39 -9.01 -0.16
N ILE A 96 -0.01 -7.78 0.20
CA ILE A 96 -0.43 -7.42 1.56
C ILE A 96 -1.77 -8.08 1.89
N LEU A 97 -2.76 -7.97 1.00
CA LEU A 97 -4.10 -8.54 1.19
C LEU A 97 -4.08 -10.07 1.27
N ALA A 98 -3.29 -10.74 0.44
CA ALA A 98 -3.13 -12.18 0.43
C ALA A 98 -2.48 -12.75 1.72
N GLY A 99 -2.13 -11.90 2.70
CA GLY A 99 -1.56 -12.34 3.98
C GLY A 99 -0.20 -13.04 3.82
N ARG A 100 0.42 -12.94 2.64
CA ARG A 100 1.74 -13.49 2.30
C ARG A 100 2.86 -12.49 2.59
N SER A 101 2.59 -11.44 3.35
CA SER A 101 3.57 -10.38 3.60
C SER A 101 4.62 -10.79 4.65
N ILE A 102 5.86 -10.80 4.16
CA ILE A 102 7.15 -10.60 4.85
C ILE A 102 7.62 -11.72 5.80
N ARG A 103 6.80 -12.28 6.70
CA ARG A 103 7.32 -13.14 7.80
C ARG A 103 7.27 -14.66 7.54
N ARG A 104 6.42 -15.14 6.64
CA ARG A 104 6.14 -16.58 6.50
C ARG A 104 7.08 -17.39 5.61
N LYS A 105 8.18 -16.83 5.09
CA LYS A 105 9.16 -17.62 4.31
C LYS A 105 10.41 -18.06 5.08
N ASN A 106 10.54 -17.69 6.35
CA ASN A 106 11.55 -18.29 7.26
C ASN A 106 10.99 -19.44 8.12
N ARG A 107 9.69 -19.76 8.01
CA ARG A 107 9.08 -20.93 8.66
C ARG A 107 8.81 -22.08 7.68
N ARG A 108 9.72 -22.34 6.75
CA ARG A 108 9.89 -23.73 6.29
C ARG A 108 10.62 -24.45 7.43
N ILE A 109 9.87 -24.78 8.48
CA ILE A 109 10.23 -25.90 9.32
C ILE A 109 10.25 -27.07 8.35
N ARG A 110 11.45 -27.55 8.02
CA ARG A 110 11.59 -28.87 7.44
C ARG A 110 10.93 -29.82 8.43
N PRO A 111 9.98 -30.68 8.03
CA PRO A 111 9.61 -31.78 8.90
C PRO A 111 10.89 -32.59 9.15
N ALA A 112 11.27 -32.72 10.42
CA ALA A 112 12.24 -33.71 10.85
C ALA A 112 11.51 -35.06 10.73
N GLY A 113 11.68 -35.71 9.59
CA GLY A 113 11.15 -37.04 9.30
C GLY A 113 12.15 -37.74 8.39
N GLY A 114 12.72 -38.84 8.90
CA GLY A 114 13.83 -39.56 8.30
C GLY A 114 13.59 -40.02 6.87
N GLY A 115 14.66 -39.97 6.08
CA GLY A 115 14.72 -40.46 4.73
C GLY A 115 16.15 -40.31 4.24
N GLU A 116 16.77 -41.44 3.93
CA GLU A 116 18.19 -41.66 3.77
C GLU A 116 18.85 -40.73 2.73
N ARG A 117 20.10 -40.38 2.99
CA ARG A 117 20.96 -39.64 2.06
C ARG A 117 21.30 -40.54 0.88
N PRO A 118 21.09 -40.14 -0.39
CA PRO A 118 21.93 -40.61 -1.46
C PRO A 118 23.10 -39.65 -1.59
N THR A 119 24.27 -40.12 -1.18
CA THR A 119 25.57 -39.58 -1.60
C THR A 119 25.66 -39.64 -3.12
N LYS A 120 25.43 -38.51 -3.78
CA LYS A 120 25.97 -38.28 -5.13
C LYS A 120 26.73 -36.96 -5.14
N LEU A 121 28.03 -37.14 -4.92
CA LEU A 121 29.09 -36.28 -5.41
C LEU A 121 28.90 -36.10 -6.92
N PHE A 122 28.19 -35.04 -7.31
CA PHE A 122 28.38 -34.40 -8.59
C PHE A 122 28.49 -32.90 -8.36
N SER A 123 29.70 -32.44 -8.58
CA SER A 123 30.13 -31.06 -8.71
C SER A 123 29.15 -30.23 -9.52
N ALA A 124 28.54 -29.26 -8.86
CA ALA A 124 28.72 -27.91 -9.34
C ALA A 124 29.24 -27.12 -8.15
N ALA A 125 30.55 -26.91 -8.12
CA ALA A 125 31.08 -25.71 -7.52
C ALA A 125 30.14 -24.60 -7.96
N ARG A 126 29.32 -24.09 -7.03
CA ARG A 126 28.55 -22.87 -7.29
C ARG A 126 29.63 -21.84 -7.44
N ARG A 127 30.12 -21.66 -8.67
CA ARG A 127 30.83 -20.47 -9.09
C ARG A 127 29.97 -19.37 -8.49
N SER A 128 30.50 -18.70 -7.48
CA SER A 128 29.94 -17.45 -7.02
C SER A 128 30.15 -16.52 -8.19
N VAL A 129 29.29 -16.63 -9.21
CA VAL A 129 29.20 -15.67 -10.30
C VAL A 129 29.01 -14.38 -9.55
N LYS A 130 30.03 -13.52 -9.58
CA LYS A 130 30.05 -12.25 -8.86
C LYS A 130 28.83 -11.50 -9.36
N ILE A 131 27.73 -11.58 -8.62
CA ILE A 131 26.46 -10.98 -9.01
C ILE A 131 26.77 -9.49 -9.17
N PRO A 132 26.56 -8.92 -10.38
CA PRO A 132 26.81 -7.51 -10.63
C PRO A 132 26.20 -6.66 -9.52
N ALA A 133 26.88 -5.58 -9.13
CA ALA A 133 26.41 -4.73 -8.02
C ALA A 133 24.96 -4.25 -8.22
N VAL A 134 24.57 -4.02 -9.49
CA VAL A 134 23.21 -3.68 -9.89
C VAL A 134 22.22 -4.80 -9.55
N GLU A 135 22.51 -6.04 -9.93
CA GLU A 135 21.62 -7.17 -9.62
C GLU A 135 21.44 -7.40 -8.11
N ARG A 136 22.48 -7.14 -7.30
CA ARG A 136 22.36 -7.19 -5.83
C ARG A 136 21.36 -6.15 -5.32
N LYS A 137 21.42 -4.92 -5.83
CA LYS A 137 20.47 -3.84 -5.50
C LYS A 137 19.05 -4.16 -5.97
N VAL A 138 18.89 -4.73 -7.17
CA VAL A 138 17.58 -5.18 -7.69
C VAL A 138 16.98 -6.26 -6.81
N LYS A 139 17.77 -7.27 -6.41
CA LYS A 139 17.33 -8.32 -5.47
C LYS A 139 16.95 -7.75 -4.11
N PHE A 140 17.68 -6.76 -3.62
CA PHE A 140 17.35 -6.07 -2.37
C PHE A 140 16.02 -5.33 -2.48
N LEU A 141 15.82 -4.54 -3.54
CA LEU A 141 14.59 -3.80 -3.78
C LEU A 141 13.37 -4.73 -3.91
N GLY A 142 13.52 -5.85 -4.63
CA GLY A 142 12.46 -6.87 -4.73
C GLY A 142 12.11 -7.56 -3.40
N ARG A 143 13.00 -7.52 -2.40
CA ARG A 143 12.71 -8.01 -1.03
C ARG A 143 12.01 -6.96 -0.17
N LEU A 144 12.25 -5.68 -0.43
CA LEU A 144 11.66 -4.56 0.29
C LEU A 144 10.21 -4.31 -0.14
N VAL A 145 9.94 -4.30 -1.45
CA VAL A 145 8.59 -4.09 -1.98
C VAL A 145 7.77 -5.39 -1.88
N PRO A 146 6.58 -5.38 -1.25
CA PRO A 146 5.75 -6.56 -1.14
C PRO A 146 5.45 -7.19 -2.51
N GLY A 147 5.55 -8.52 -2.62
CA GLY A 147 5.20 -9.25 -3.85
C GLY A 147 6.21 -9.17 -5.02
N CYS A 148 7.31 -8.41 -4.88
CA CYS A 148 8.17 -8.06 -6.02
C CYS A 148 9.50 -8.84 -6.13
N ARG A 149 9.65 -9.95 -5.41
CA ARG A 149 10.95 -10.70 -5.30
C ARG A 149 11.49 -11.31 -6.59
N LYS A 150 10.65 -11.51 -7.61
CA LYS A 150 10.98 -12.20 -8.85
C LYS A 150 10.45 -11.45 -10.08
N LEU A 151 10.44 -10.13 -10.02
CA LEU A 151 9.96 -9.28 -11.10
C LEU A 151 11.12 -8.80 -11.97
N PRO A 152 10.87 -8.55 -13.27
CA PRO A 152 11.83 -7.84 -14.11
C PRO A 152 12.01 -6.41 -13.60
N LEU A 153 13.19 -5.83 -13.86
CA LEU A 153 13.58 -4.51 -13.33
C LEU A 153 12.56 -3.39 -13.64
N PRO A 154 12.01 -3.23 -14.86
CA PRO A 154 11.08 -2.15 -15.14
C PRO A 154 9.82 -2.22 -14.27
N SER A 155 9.17 -3.38 -14.21
CA SER A 155 7.98 -3.58 -13.38
C SER A 155 8.27 -3.49 -11.88
N LEU A 156 9.49 -3.86 -11.45
CA LEU A 156 9.90 -3.67 -10.05
C LEU A 156 9.99 -2.19 -9.69
N LEU A 157 10.54 -1.36 -10.58
CA LEU A 157 10.66 0.07 -10.34
C LEU A 157 9.28 0.75 -10.32
N GLU A 158 8.37 0.37 -11.21
CA GLU A 158 6.98 0.86 -11.22
C GLU A 158 6.24 0.54 -9.92
N GLU A 159 6.34 -0.70 -9.43
CA GLU A 159 5.74 -1.09 -8.15
C GLU A 159 6.43 -0.42 -6.96
N ALA A 160 7.74 -0.18 -7.04
CA ALA A 160 8.50 0.50 -5.99
C ALA A 160 8.12 1.97 -5.87
N THR A 161 8.06 2.72 -6.98
CA THR A 161 7.68 4.14 -6.99
C THR A 161 6.25 4.32 -6.47
N ASP A 162 5.31 3.47 -6.90
CA ASP A 162 3.95 3.48 -6.40
C ASP A 162 3.87 3.15 -4.89
N TYR A 163 4.66 2.17 -4.42
CA TYR A 163 4.69 1.82 -3.00
C TYR A 163 5.29 2.94 -2.14
N ILE A 164 6.32 3.65 -2.61
CA ILE A 164 6.88 4.83 -1.92
C ILE A 164 5.81 5.91 -1.75
N ALA A 165 5.11 6.28 -2.83
CA ALA A 165 4.06 7.29 -2.76
C ALA A 165 2.90 6.88 -1.84
N ALA A 166 2.56 5.59 -1.82
CA ALA A 166 1.58 5.06 -0.88
C ALA A 166 2.04 5.22 0.58
N LEU A 167 3.31 4.90 0.87
CA LEU A 167 3.90 5.06 2.20
C LEU A 167 3.97 6.54 2.63
N GLU A 168 4.34 7.45 1.74
CA GLU A 168 4.34 8.89 1.99
C GLU A 168 2.94 9.37 2.42
N MET A 169 1.91 8.98 1.67
CA MET A 169 0.51 9.27 2.01
C MET A 169 0.15 8.69 3.39
N GLN A 170 0.54 7.45 3.66
CA GLN A 170 0.30 6.77 4.93
C GLN A 170 0.84 7.57 6.11
N VAL A 171 2.12 7.98 6.02
CA VAL A 171 2.82 8.73 7.07
C VAL A 171 2.13 10.08 7.30
N ARG A 172 1.80 10.81 6.22
CA ARG A 172 1.09 12.09 6.31
C ARG A 172 -0.25 11.96 7.06
N VAL A 173 -1.07 10.99 6.67
CA VAL A 173 -2.39 10.80 7.30
C VAL A 173 -2.26 10.34 8.74
N MET A 174 -1.35 9.41 9.04
CA MET A 174 -1.13 8.94 10.40
C MET A 174 -0.57 10.05 11.32
N ALA A 175 0.30 10.92 10.80
CA ALA A 175 0.81 12.07 11.54
C ALA A 175 -0.31 13.07 11.86
N SER A 176 -1.13 13.46 10.87
CA SER A 176 -2.27 14.37 11.10
C SER A 176 -3.31 13.79 12.06
N LEU A 177 -3.49 12.47 12.10
CA LEU A 177 -4.35 11.82 13.10
C LEU A 177 -3.72 11.89 14.50
N ALA A 178 -2.41 11.66 14.62
CA ALA A 178 -1.71 11.75 15.90
C ALA A 178 -1.73 13.17 16.46
N GLU A 179 -1.52 14.19 15.62
CA GLU A 179 -1.63 15.62 15.99
C GLU A 179 -3.02 15.94 16.54
N LYS A 180 -4.08 15.52 15.84
CA LYS A 180 -5.46 15.75 16.28
C LYS A 180 -5.78 15.05 17.60
N LEU A 181 -5.24 13.85 17.83
CA LEU A 181 -5.42 13.12 19.08
C LEU A 181 -4.56 13.69 20.22
N SER A 182 -3.36 14.20 19.91
CA SER A 182 -2.48 14.85 20.89
C SER A 182 -3.05 16.20 21.33
N GLY A 183 -3.61 16.98 20.40
CA GLY A 183 -4.30 18.23 20.74
C GLY A 183 -5.52 18.03 21.63
N PHE A 184 -6.16 16.86 21.55
CA PHE A 184 -7.25 16.48 22.45
C PHE A 184 -6.77 16.11 23.87
N ALA A 185 -5.58 15.51 24.00
CA ALA A 185 -4.97 15.18 25.29
C ALA A 185 -4.26 16.37 25.96
N GLY A 186 -4.10 17.49 25.22
CA GLY A 186 -3.43 18.71 25.67
C GLY A 186 -4.36 19.84 26.10
N VAL A 187 -5.62 19.57 26.47
CA VAL A 187 -6.42 20.52 27.25
C VAL A 187 -6.10 20.28 28.72
N PRO A 188 -5.16 21.02 29.33
CA PRO A 188 -5.11 21.08 30.78
C PRO A 188 -6.46 21.64 31.24
N VAL A 189 -7.08 20.96 32.20
CA VAL A 189 -8.06 21.57 33.10
C VAL A 189 -7.41 22.83 33.63
N ALA A 190 -7.77 23.98 33.05
CA ALA A 190 -7.36 25.26 33.54
C ALA A 190 -7.95 25.37 34.95
N SER A 191 -7.03 25.30 35.91
CA SER A 191 -7.19 25.69 37.31
C SER A 191 -8.20 26.84 37.40
N ARG A 192 -9.38 26.51 37.92
CA ARG A 192 -10.37 27.49 38.33
C ARG A 192 -9.72 28.29 39.47
N PRO A 193 -9.60 29.62 39.35
CA PRO A 193 -8.91 30.42 40.34
C PRO A 193 -9.64 30.29 41.68
N GLU A 194 -8.89 29.97 42.73
CA GLU A 194 -9.27 30.17 44.12
C GLU A 194 -9.69 31.64 44.25
N SER A 195 -11.01 31.85 44.35
CA SER A 195 -11.55 33.13 44.78
C SER A 195 -11.25 33.27 46.27
N ASP A 196 -10.27 34.11 46.57
CA ASP A 196 -10.21 34.85 47.82
C ASP A 196 -11.61 35.38 48.16
N SER A 197 -12.19 34.87 49.24
CA SER A 197 -13.27 35.55 49.94
C SER A 197 -13.04 35.44 51.43
N ALA A 198 -12.19 36.34 51.91
CA ALA A 198 -12.19 36.78 53.30
C ALA A 198 -13.59 37.20 53.72
N SER A 199 -14.04 36.76 54.89
CA SER A 199 -14.97 37.51 55.76
C SER A 199 -14.87 37.02 57.21
N PRO A 200 -15.05 37.93 58.20
CA PRO A 200 -14.60 37.74 59.58
C PRO A 200 -15.66 37.07 60.47
N ILE A 201 -15.18 36.46 61.55
CA ILE A 201 -15.97 35.87 62.65
C ILE A 201 -16.37 37.00 63.62
N PRO A 202 -17.65 37.23 63.93
CA PRO A 202 -18.03 38.04 65.09
C PRO A 202 -18.13 37.17 66.36
N SER A 203 -17.83 37.81 67.49
CA SER A 203 -17.87 37.28 68.86
C SER A 203 -19.27 36.91 69.34
#